data_AF-A0A2E9NK59-F1
#
_entry.id   AF-A0A2E9NK59-F1
#
_cell.length_a   1.000
_cell.length_b   1.000
_cell.length_c   1.000
_cell.angle_alpha   90.00
_cell.angle_beta   90.00
_cell.angle_gamma   90.00
#
_symmetry.space_group_name_H-M   'P 1'
#
loop_
_entity.id
_entity.type
_entity.pdbx_description
1 polymer ?
#
loop_
_entity_poly.entity_id
_entity_poly.type
_entity_poly.pdbx_seq_one_letter_code
_entity_poly.pdbx_strand_id
1 'polypeptide(L)'
;MHFEGEQVTVIVLCNLSISTVPTELADGLAPLALGEEPTPLRLAAAPLEASLADELAGEYRFSEDFYVPNASMILLPAGDHLAVAGSPAGALLQLVEASASGDPTFIHRQQWFRVRFDRDGAARVSAMHYGPFEAARVADARSAHLPSDPR
;
A
#
# COMPACT_ATOMS: atom_id res chain seq x y z
N MET A 1 20.34 2.57 -8.01
CA MET A 1 20.40 1.11 -8.19
C MET A 1 21.66 0.76 -8.97
N HIS A 2 22.42 -0.24 -8.52
CA HIS A 2 23.70 -0.62 -9.14
C HIS A 2 23.67 -2.10 -9.55
N PHE A 3 24.06 -2.37 -10.79
CA PHE A 3 24.11 -3.68 -11.42
C PHE A 3 25.57 -3.97 -11.78
N GLU A 4 26.27 -4.67 -10.88
CA GLU A 4 27.72 -4.84 -10.96
C GLU A 4 28.14 -5.68 -12.18
N GLY A 5 27.38 -6.73 -12.51
CA GLY A 5 27.66 -7.62 -13.64
C GLY A 5 27.48 -6.95 -15.00
N GLU A 6 26.57 -5.98 -15.06
CA GLU A 6 26.13 -5.28 -16.26
C GLU A 6 26.83 -3.92 -16.39
N GLN A 7 27.60 -3.50 -15.38
CA GLN A 7 28.26 -2.20 -15.28
C GLN A 7 27.29 -1.02 -15.45
N VAL A 8 26.05 -1.19 -14.97
CA VAL A 8 24.99 -0.18 -15.09
C VAL A 8 24.67 0.40 -13.72
N THR A 9 24.51 1.73 -13.66
CA THR A 9 24.02 2.42 -12.46
C THR A 9 22.89 3.36 -12.84
N VAL A 10 21.73 3.16 -12.24
CA VAL A 10 20.56 4.02 -12.38
C VAL A 10 20.49 4.97 -11.20
N ILE A 11 20.52 6.27 -11.48
CA ILE A 11 20.41 7.35 -10.50
C ILE A 11 19.13 8.12 -10.81
N VAL A 12 18.21 8.17 -9.84
CA VAL A 12 16.98 8.96 -9.93
C VAL A 12 17.04 10.06 -8.89
N LEU A 13 16.91 11.31 -9.34
CA LEU A 13 16.76 12.47 -8.48
C LEU A 13 15.35 13.01 -8.68
N CYS A 14 14.60 13.14 -7.60
CA CYS A 14 13.22 13.63 -7.64
C CYS A 14 13.07 14.84 -6.73
N ASN A 15 12.26 15.81 -7.15
CA ASN A 15 11.87 16.97 -6.36
C ASN A 15 10.45 16.85 -5.79
N LEU A 16 9.86 15.66 -5.86
CA LEU A 16 8.58 15.37 -5.22
C LEU A 16 8.81 14.99 -3.76
N SER A 17 7.93 15.44 -2.87
CA SER A 17 7.95 15.08 -1.45
C SER A 17 7.34 13.69 -1.19
N ILE A 18 7.53 12.75 -2.13
CA ILE A 18 7.02 11.37 -2.06
C ILE A 18 8.23 10.45 -2.06
N SER A 19 8.54 9.87 -0.90
CA SER A 19 9.82 9.17 -0.65
C SER A 19 10.03 7.91 -1.50
N THR A 20 8.95 7.30 -2.02
CA THR A 20 9.01 6.07 -2.82
C THR A 20 9.15 6.29 -4.32
N VAL A 21 8.79 7.47 -4.83
CA VAL A 21 8.83 7.76 -6.28
C VAL A 21 10.22 7.54 -6.89
N PRO A 22 11.34 7.94 -6.26
CA PRO A 22 12.66 7.64 -6.79
C PRO A 22 12.93 6.14 -6.96
N THR A 23 12.46 5.32 -6.01
CA THR A 23 12.63 3.86 -6.03
C THR A 23 11.82 3.24 -7.16
N GLU A 24 10.52 3.55 -7.24
CA GLU A 24 9.64 3.00 -8.28
C GLU A 24 10.05 3.45 -9.69
N LEU A 25 10.56 4.67 -9.84
CA LEU A 25 11.16 5.14 -11.09
C LEU A 25 12.46 4.38 -11.41
N ALA A 26 13.31 4.12 -10.41
CA ALA A 26 14.54 3.35 -10.61
C ALA A 26 14.23 1.91 -11.03
N ASP A 27 13.23 1.28 -10.39
CA ASP A 27 12.77 -0.08 -10.69
C ASP A 27 12.18 -0.18 -12.11
N GLY A 28 11.52 0.89 -12.60
CA GLY A 28 11.04 0.96 -13.99
C GLY A 28 12.13 1.28 -15.03
N LEU A 29 13.12 2.11 -14.67
CA LEU A 29 14.20 2.52 -15.57
C LEU A 29 15.30 1.46 -15.72
N ALA A 30 15.51 0.64 -14.69
CA ALA A 30 16.55 -0.38 -14.69
C ALA A 30 16.37 -1.44 -15.79
N PRO A 31 15.20 -2.09 -15.96
CA PRO A 31 14.96 -3.03 -17.05
C PRO A 31 15.23 -2.39 -18.43
N LEU A 32 14.77 -1.16 -18.64
CA LEU A 32 15.01 -0.41 -19.89
C LEU A 32 16.50 -0.21 -20.16
N ALA A 33 17.29 0.14 -19.14
CA ALA A 33 18.74 0.31 -19.26
C ALA A 33 19.47 -1.01 -19.55
N LEU A 34 18.89 -2.15 -19.13
CA LEU A 34 19.40 -3.49 -19.36
C LEU A 34 18.90 -4.12 -20.68
N GLY A 35 18.06 -3.40 -21.44
CA GLY A 35 17.45 -3.93 -22.67
C GLY A 35 16.34 -4.95 -22.41
N GLU A 36 15.82 -4.98 -21.18
CA GLU A 36 14.68 -5.79 -20.76
C GLU A 36 13.37 -5.00 -20.91
N GLU A 37 12.27 -5.74 -21.02
CA GLU A 37 10.93 -5.13 -21.02
C GLU A 37 10.54 -4.72 -19.58
N PRO A 38 10.28 -3.43 -19.32
CA PRO A 38 9.83 -3.01 -18.00
C PRO A 38 8.43 -3.59 -17.74
N THR A 39 8.19 -4.06 -16.52
CA THR A 39 6.86 -4.51 -16.12
C THR A 39 6.05 -3.30 -15.66
N PRO A 40 5.01 -2.86 -16.39
CA PRO A 40 4.19 -1.74 -15.96
C PRO A 40 3.37 -2.15 -14.74
N LEU A 41 3.23 -1.23 -13.78
CA LEU A 41 2.29 -1.38 -12.68
C LEU A 41 0.86 -1.49 -13.23
N ARG A 42 0.15 -2.56 -12.88
CA ARG A 42 -1.22 -2.82 -13.35
C ARG A 42 -2.21 -2.69 -12.21
N LEU A 43 -3.22 -1.86 -12.41
CA LEU A 43 -4.37 -1.72 -11.51
C LEU A 43 -5.43 -2.78 -11.84
N ALA A 44 -6.06 -3.34 -10.81
CA ALA A 44 -7.17 -4.27 -10.97
C ALA A 44 -8.28 -3.59 -11.79
N ALA A 45 -8.76 -4.27 -12.84
CA ALA A 45 -9.87 -3.77 -13.65
C ALA A 45 -11.23 -4.01 -12.96
N ALA A 46 -11.30 -5.04 -12.12
CA ALA A 46 -12.50 -5.35 -11.35
C ALA A 46 -12.54 -4.51 -10.06
N PRO A 47 -13.75 -4.10 -9.61
CA PRO A 47 -13.96 -3.53 -8.28
C PRO A 47 -13.39 -4.41 -7.17
N LEU A 48 -12.94 -3.80 -6.07
CA LEU A 48 -12.64 -4.56 -4.86
C LEU A 48 -13.90 -5.27 -4.36
N GLU A 49 -13.83 -6.58 -4.16
CA GLU A 49 -14.93 -7.36 -3.62
C GLU A 49 -15.33 -6.85 -2.22
N ALA A 50 -16.63 -6.64 -2.00
CA ALA A 50 -17.12 -6.03 -0.75
C ALA A 50 -16.77 -6.86 0.50
N SER A 51 -16.78 -8.19 0.39
CA SER A 51 -16.39 -9.08 1.49
C SER A 51 -14.92 -8.92 1.87
N LEU A 52 -14.04 -8.74 0.88
CA LEU A 52 -12.63 -8.48 1.10
C LEU A 52 -12.40 -7.08 1.66
N ALA A 53 -13.12 -6.07 1.16
CA ALA A 53 -13.06 -4.72 1.71
C ALA A 53 -13.46 -4.70 3.20
N ASP A 54 -14.53 -5.41 3.56
CA ASP A 54 -14.98 -5.56 4.95
C ASP A 54 -13.96 -6.31 5.82
N GLU A 55 -13.30 -7.34 5.28
CA GLU A 55 -12.25 -8.09 5.97
C GLU A 55 -11.02 -7.23 6.28
N LEU A 56 -10.59 -6.42 5.31
CA LEU A 56 -9.41 -5.56 5.41
C LEU A 56 -9.66 -4.27 6.20
N ALA A 57 -10.92 -3.87 6.37
CA ALA A 57 -11.27 -2.68 7.14
C ALA A 57 -10.90 -2.82 8.62
N GLY A 58 -10.29 -1.78 9.18
CA GLY A 58 -9.79 -1.80 10.55
C GLY A 58 -8.95 -0.60 10.92
N GLU A 59 -8.59 -0.52 12.19
CA GLU A 59 -7.54 0.38 12.67
C GLU A 59 -6.22 -0.38 12.74
N TYR A 60 -5.20 0.18 12.11
CA TYR A 60 -3.85 -0.34 12.04
C TYR A 60 -2.90 0.63 12.72
N ARG A 61 -2.20 0.17 13.75
CA ARG A 61 -1.27 0.98 14.53
C ARG A 61 0.17 0.61 14.18
N PHE A 62 0.91 1.61 13.72
CA PHE A 62 2.34 1.47 13.42
C PHE A 62 3.17 1.42 14.70
N SER A 63 4.38 0.85 14.58
CA SER A 63 5.41 0.91 15.62
C SER A 63 6.06 2.30 15.73
N GLU A 64 7.02 2.43 16.65
CA GLU A 64 7.74 3.69 16.90
C GLU A 64 8.68 4.11 15.78
N ASP A 65 8.97 3.21 14.85
CA ASP A 65 9.84 3.41 13.68
C ASP A 65 9.13 4.10 12.50
N PHE A 66 7.82 4.29 12.58
CA PHE A 66 7.07 5.04 11.57
C PHE A 66 7.35 6.54 11.63
N TYR A 67 7.09 7.26 10.53
CA TYR A 67 7.31 8.71 10.44
C TYR A 67 6.71 9.51 11.60
N VAL A 68 5.54 9.06 12.07
CA VAL A 68 4.93 9.52 13.32
C VAL A 68 4.83 8.30 14.23
N PRO A 69 5.61 8.24 15.32
CA PRO A 69 5.62 7.09 16.21
C PRO A 69 4.21 6.75 16.71
N ASN A 70 3.86 5.47 16.68
CA ASN A 70 2.56 4.98 17.16
C ASN A 70 1.33 5.54 16.42
N ALA A 71 1.49 6.09 15.22
CA ALA A 71 0.35 6.56 14.44
C ALA A 71 -0.62 5.42 14.10
N SER A 72 -1.91 5.75 14.04
CA SER A 72 -2.95 4.85 13.56
C SER A 72 -3.40 5.25 12.15
N MET A 73 -3.68 4.26 11.33
CA MET A 73 -4.37 4.40 10.05
C MET A 73 -5.67 3.61 10.12
N ILE A 74 -6.79 4.29 9.86
CA ILE A 74 -8.11 3.65 9.83
C ILE A 74 -8.51 3.43 8.37
N LEU A 75 -8.75 2.17 8.02
CA LEU A 75 -9.25 1.77 6.70
C LEU A 75 -10.76 1.49 6.76
N LEU A 76 -11.49 2.06 5.81
CA LEU A 76 -12.93 1.92 5.66
C LEU A 76 -13.27 1.36 4.28
N PRO A 77 -14.28 0.47 4.17
CA PRO A 77 -14.84 0.09 2.88
C PRO A 77 -15.47 1.30 2.21
N ALA A 78 -15.19 1.51 0.93
CA ALA A 78 -15.72 2.63 0.17
C ALA A 78 -16.09 2.19 -1.25
N GLY A 79 -17.22 1.47 -1.37
CA GLY A 79 -17.68 0.95 -2.66
C GLY A 79 -16.70 -0.08 -3.23
N ASP A 80 -15.91 0.32 -4.22
CA ASP A 80 -14.96 -0.52 -4.96
C ASP A 80 -13.50 -0.38 -4.52
N HIS A 81 -13.23 0.30 -3.40
CA HIS A 81 -11.89 0.53 -2.87
C HIS A 81 -11.86 0.59 -1.35
N LEU A 82 -10.65 0.69 -0.79
CA LEU A 82 -10.42 1.01 0.61
C LEU A 82 -10.06 2.49 0.76
N ALA A 83 -10.77 3.20 1.63
CA ALA A 83 -10.49 4.58 1.97
C ALA A 83 -9.73 4.67 3.28
N VAL A 84 -8.77 5.59 3.36
CA VAL A 84 -8.18 6.00 4.64
C VAL A 84 -9.09 7.07 5.23
N ALA A 85 -9.49 6.91 6.50
CA ALA A 85 -10.33 7.89 7.17
C ALA A 85 -9.69 9.29 7.14
N GLY A 86 -10.49 10.31 6.80
CA GLY A 86 -10.01 11.70 6.68
C GLY A 86 -9.13 11.99 5.45
N SER A 87 -8.94 11.01 4.55
CA SER A 87 -8.25 11.20 3.27
C SER A 87 -9.28 11.23 2.12
N PRO A 88 -8.91 11.76 0.93
CA PRO A 88 -9.79 11.69 -0.23
C PRO A 88 -10.15 10.24 -0.60
N ALA A 89 -11.33 10.08 -1.20
CA ALA A 89 -11.80 8.78 -1.70
C ALA A 89 -10.80 8.16 -2.69
N GLY A 90 -10.70 6.83 -2.70
CA GLY A 90 -9.77 6.09 -3.56
C GLY A 90 -8.32 6.07 -3.06
N ALA A 91 -8.09 6.22 -1.75
CA ALA A 91 -6.75 6.24 -1.19
C ALA A 91 -5.98 4.95 -1.51
N LEU A 92 -6.55 3.77 -1.23
CA LEU A 92 -5.93 2.49 -1.56
C LEU A 92 -6.61 1.86 -2.78
N LEU A 93 -5.83 1.68 -3.86
CA LEU A 93 -6.27 1.05 -5.09
C LEU A 93 -5.66 -0.35 -5.22
N GLN A 94 -6.47 -1.34 -5.60
CA GLN A 94 -6.00 -2.71 -5.76
C GLN A 94 -5.11 -2.85 -7.01
N LEU A 95 -3.99 -3.57 -6.87
CA LEU A 95 -3.12 -3.97 -7.96
C LEU A 95 -3.57 -5.33 -8.53
N VAL A 96 -3.33 -5.58 -9.82
CA VAL A 96 -3.57 -6.90 -10.46
C VAL A 96 -2.63 -7.96 -9.90
N GLU A 97 -1.47 -7.55 -9.39
CA GLU A 97 -0.47 -8.43 -8.80
C GLU A 97 -1.05 -9.14 -7.57
N ALA A 98 -1.38 -10.42 -7.74
CA ALA A 98 -1.49 -11.33 -6.62
C ALA A 98 -0.09 -11.51 -6.04
N SER A 99 0.09 -11.26 -4.75
CA SER A 99 1.32 -11.65 -4.07
C SER A 99 1.55 -13.16 -4.24
N ALA A 100 2.77 -13.65 -4.02
CA ALA A 100 3.06 -15.09 -4.13
C ALA A 100 2.19 -15.97 -3.19
N SER A 101 1.60 -15.37 -2.15
CA SER A 101 0.63 -16.03 -1.25
C SER A 101 -0.82 -16.00 -1.75
N GLY A 102 -1.10 -15.34 -2.89
CA GLY A 102 -2.45 -15.11 -3.40
C GLY A 102 -3.14 -13.91 -2.75
N ASP A 103 -2.47 -13.19 -1.86
CA ASP A 103 -3.05 -12.07 -1.14
C ASP A 103 -3.10 -10.80 -2.01
N PRO A 104 -4.17 -10.00 -1.90
CA PRO A 104 -4.31 -8.78 -2.66
C PRO A 104 -3.26 -7.75 -2.23
N THR A 105 -2.61 -7.14 -3.23
CA THR A 105 -1.71 -6.00 -3.01
C THR A 105 -2.40 -4.72 -3.44
N PHE A 106 -2.13 -3.63 -2.73
CA PHE A 106 -2.69 -2.32 -3.00
C PHE A 106 -1.59 -1.29 -3.19
N ILE A 107 -1.95 -0.15 -3.77
CA ILE A 107 -1.12 1.06 -3.79
C ILE A 107 -1.88 2.18 -3.07
N HIS A 108 -1.25 2.82 -2.08
CA HIS A 108 -1.74 4.08 -1.54
C HIS A 108 -1.35 5.22 -2.48
N ARG A 109 -2.30 5.74 -3.26
CA ARG A 109 -2.04 6.64 -4.39
C ARG A 109 -1.32 7.93 -4.00
N GLN A 110 -1.61 8.51 -2.83
CA GLN A 110 -1.04 9.79 -2.43
C GLN A 110 0.45 9.70 -2.10
N GLN A 111 0.87 8.56 -1.56
CA GLN A 111 2.21 8.34 -1.07
C GLN A 111 2.98 7.32 -1.92
N TRP A 112 2.33 6.76 -2.93
CA TRP A 112 2.86 5.74 -3.83
C TRP A 112 3.53 4.59 -3.08
N PHE A 113 2.88 4.11 -2.01
CA PHE A 113 3.34 2.99 -1.19
C PHE A 113 2.54 1.74 -1.49
N ARG A 114 3.24 0.62 -1.69
CA ARG A 114 2.60 -0.69 -1.72
C ARG A 114 2.06 -1.03 -0.34
N VAL A 115 0.85 -1.55 -0.31
CA VAL A 115 0.17 -2.01 0.91
C VAL A 115 -0.17 -3.49 0.78
N ARG A 116 0.26 -4.29 1.74
CA ARG A 116 -0.05 -5.72 1.86
C ARG A 116 -0.64 -6.01 3.24
N PHE A 117 -1.32 -7.14 3.37
CA PHE A 117 -1.92 -7.57 4.63
C PHE A 117 -1.45 -8.98 4.97
N ASP A 118 -1.09 -9.19 6.23
CA ASP A 118 -0.77 -10.50 6.77
C ASP A 118 -1.98 -11.05 7.52
N ARG A 119 -2.07 -12.38 7.58
CA ARG A 119 -3.10 -13.10 8.34
C ARG A 119 -2.49 -13.96 9.44
N ASP A 120 -3.21 -14.11 10.54
CA ASP A 120 -2.87 -15.02 11.62
C ASP A 120 -3.19 -16.49 11.26
N GLY A 121 -2.85 -17.42 12.16
CA GLY A 121 -3.14 -18.85 11.98
C GLY A 121 -4.63 -19.22 11.93
N ALA A 122 -5.53 -18.27 12.21
CA ALA A 122 -6.98 -18.40 12.05
C ALA A 122 -7.49 -17.71 10.77
N ALA A 123 -6.60 -17.35 9.85
CA ALA A 123 -6.89 -16.64 8.61
C ALA A 123 -7.56 -15.26 8.80
N ARG A 124 -7.35 -14.61 9.96
CA ARG A 124 -7.82 -13.25 10.19
C ARG A 124 -6.70 -12.27 9.91
N VAL A 125 -7.02 -11.12 9.31
CA VAL A 125 -6.05 -10.05 9.10
C VAL A 125 -5.45 -9.63 10.44
N SER A 126 -4.13 -9.69 10.56
CA SER A 126 -3.39 -9.40 11.80
C SER A 126 -2.51 -8.17 11.68
N ALA A 127 -2.00 -7.88 10.48
CA ALA A 127 -1.13 -6.74 10.22
C ALA A 127 -1.32 -6.17 8.81
N MET A 128 -0.93 -4.91 8.66
CA MET A 128 -0.81 -4.20 7.40
C MET A 128 0.64 -3.76 7.22
N HIS A 129 1.20 -4.04 6.06
CA HIS A 129 2.51 -3.59 5.63
C HIS A 129 2.35 -2.41 4.70
N TYR A 130 2.84 -1.24 5.09
CA TYR A 130 2.79 0.01 4.33
C TYR A 130 4.20 0.39 3.91
N GLY A 131 4.60 -0.04 2.71
CA GLY A 131 5.99 0.01 2.28
C GLY A 131 6.90 -0.80 3.22
N PRO A 132 7.96 -0.19 3.80
CA PRO A 132 8.85 -0.87 4.74
C PRO A 132 8.29 -0.95 6.17
N PHE A 133 7.15 -0.31 6.44
CA PHE A 133 6.61 -0.20 7.80
C PHE A 133 5.51 -1.22 8.04
N GLU A 134 5.51 -1.81 9.22
CA GLU A 134 4.45 -2.71 9.68
C GLU A 134 3.52 -2.00 10.65
N ALA A 135 2.22 -2.28 10.54
CA ALA A 135 1.19 -1.85 11.46
C ALA A 135 0.36 -3.04 11.94
N ALA A 136 0.25 -3.21 13.26
CA ALA A 136 -0.59 -4.22 13.85
C ALA A 136 -2.06 -3.80 13.78
N ARG A 137 -2.97 -4.74 13.48
CA ARG A 137 -4.40 -4.50 13.55
C ARG A 137 -4.84 -4.43 15.00
N VAL A 138 -5.41 -3.31 15.44
CA VAL A 138 -5.77 -3.04 16.85
C VAL A 138 -7.28 -2.95 17.08
N ALA A 139 -8.06 -2.68 16.04
CA ALA A 139 -9.52 -2.67 16.12
C ALA A 139 -10.17 -3.01 14.76
N ASP A 140 -11.39 -3.56 14.81
CA ASP A 140 -12.24 -3.66 13.63
C ASP A 140 -12.83 -2.28 13.29
N ALA A 141 -13.04 -1.99 11.99
CA ALA A 141 -13.60 -0.71 11.56
C ALA A 141 -15.00 -0.42 12.15
N ARG A 142 -15.76 -1.47 12.50
CA ARG A 142 -17.09 -1.36 13.13
C ARG A 142 -17.04 -0.86 14.58
N SER A 143 -15.85 -0.83 15.19
CA SER A 143 -15.63 -0.32 16.55
C SER A 143 -15.07 1.11 16.56
N ALA A 144 -14.61 1.61 15.41
CA ALA A 144 -14.12 2.98 15.27
C ALA A 144 -15.32 3.93 15.16
N HIS A 145 -15.53 4.74 16.20
CA HIS A 145 -16.53 5.80 16.21
C HIS A 145 -16.14 6.83 15.13
N LEU A 146 -16.89 6.89 14.03
CA LEU A 146 -16.74 7.96 13.05
C LEU A 146 -16.96 9.31 13.77
N PRO A 147 -16.02 10.28 13.70
CA PRO A 147 -16.33 11.63 14.14
C PRO A 147 -17.49 12.14 13.28
N SER A 148 -18.57 12.55 13.96
CA SER A 148 -19.73 13.16 13.33
C SER A 148 -19.32 14.34 12.45
N ASP A 149 -19.69 14.24 11.19
CA ASP A 149 -19.56 15.23 10.12
C ASP A 149 -19.73 16.69 10.61
N PRO A 150 -18.75 17.60 10.42
CA PRO A 150 -19.01 19.02 10.54
C PRO A 150 -19.64 19.50 9.21
N ARG A 151 -20.88 19.97 9.35
CA ARG A 151 -21.71 20.58 8.31
C ARG A 151 -21.00 21.61 7.44
#